data_AF-A0A966XEV6-F1
#
_entry.id   AF-A0A966XEV6-F1
#
_cell.length_a   1.000
_cell.length_b   1.000
_cell.length_c   1.000
_cell.angle_alpha   90.00
_cell.angle_beta   90.00
_cell.angle_gamma   90.00
#
_symmetry.space_group_name_H-M   'P 1'
#
loop_
_entity.id
_entity.type
_entity.pdbx_description
1 polymer ?
#
loop_
_entity_poly.entity_id
_entity_poly.type
_entity_poly.pdbx_seq_one_letter_code
_entity_poly.pdbx_strand_id
1 'polypeptide(L)'
;NWEFGTRDTGSYATMSDVVAYLDWLGSEVSAEKDRRKRLVAAGQAIKAHEKMLSDIMLYGKDNLKGVSELEGVEIVGGLDNPRREGLVSLRVKGMASADLVSALRDHNIRAHVRKDDHYSGNILTPMGWTDCVRISLCHYNTSAEVTSLLSALAKIVKQ
;
A
#
# COMPACT_ATOMS: atom_id res chain seq x y z
N ASN A 1 -37.16 -0.95 5.63
CA ASN A 1 -36.38 -0.82 4.39
C ASN A 1 -35.24 0.14 4.69
N TRP A 2 -33.97 -0.25 4.46
CA TRP A 2 -32.78 0.53 4.80
C TRP A 2 -32.21 1.32 3.60
N GLU A 3 -32.87 1.25 2.44
CA GLU A 3 -32.52 2.04 1.26
C GLU A 3 -33.24 3.39 1.29
N PHE A 4 -32.49 4.49 1.24
CA PHE A 4 -33.00 5.86 1.12
C PHE A 4 -32.53 6.49 -0.20
N GLY A 5 -33.43 7.20 -0.88
CA GLY A 5 -33.11 7.90 -2.13
C GLY A 5 -33.27 7.06 -3.41
N THR A 6 -32.88 7.65 -4.53
CA THR A 6 -32.95 7.01 -5.85
C THR A 6 -31.81 6.00 -6.00
N ARG A 7 -32.14 4.81 -6.50
CA ARG A 7 -31.15 3.79 -6.82
C ARG A 7 -30.23 4.26 -7.94
N ASP A 8 -28.92 4.26 -7.67
CA ASP A 8 -27.89 4.48 -8.68
C ASP A 8 -27.53 3.14 -9.35
N THR A 9 -28.22 2.86 -10.45
CA THR A 9 -28.01 1.63 -11.24
C THR A 9 -26.61 1.54 -11.82
N GLY A 10 -25.95 2.67 -12.10
CA GLY A 10 -24.57 2.70 -12.61
C GLY A 10 -23.57 2.22 -11.55
N SER A 11 -23.73 2.66 -10.30
CA SER A 11 -22.92 2.17 -9.18
C SER A 11 -23.09 0.67 -8.93
N TYR A 12 -24.32 0.14 -9.07
CA TYR A 12 -24.56 -1.30 -8.93
C TYR A 12 -23.93 -2.14 -10.05
N ALA A 13 -23.98 -1.66 -11.30
CA ALA A 13 -23.29 -2.30 -12.41
C ALA A 13 -21.77 -2.33 -12.17
N THR A 14 -21.19 -1.20 -11.76
CA THR A 14 -19.75 -1.11 -11.44
C THR A 14 -19.34 -2.08 -10.34
N MET A 15 -20.11 -2.17 -9.25
CA MET A 15 -19.83 -3.14 -8.18
C MET A 15 -19.90 -4.59 -8.69
N SER A 16 -20.85 -4.88 -9.59
CA SER A 16 -20.97 -6.21 -10.19
C SER A 16 -19.72 -6.58 -11.00
N ASP A 17 -19.15 -5.63 -11.75
CA ASP A 17 -17.91 -5.83 -12.51
C ASP A 17 -16.69 -6.04 -11.60
N VAL A 18 -16.61 -5.32 -10.47
CA VAL A 18 -15.55 -5.54 -9.47
C VAL A 18 -15.64 -6.96 -8.89
N VAL A 19 -16.84 -7.44 -8.56
CA VAL A 19 -17.02 -8.81 -8.06
C VAL A 19 -16.71 -9.83 -9.15
N ALA A 20 -17.07 -9.56 -10.42
CA ALA A 20 -16.74 -10.43 -11.54
C ALA A 20 -15.22 -10.53 -11.76
N TYR A 21 -14.50 -9.41 -11.65
CA TYR A 21 -13.04 -9.37 -11.71
C TYR A 21 -12.41 -10.24 -10.60
N LEU A 22 -12.87 -10.10 -9.36
CA LEU A 22 -12.35 -10.89 -8.24
C LEU A 22 -12.71 -12.38 -8.36
N ASP A 23 -13.86 -12.70 -8.95
CA ASP A 23 -14.25 -14.08 -9.23
C ASP A 23 -13.33 -14.72 -10.29
N TRP A 24 -13.04 -13.98 -11.37
CA TRP A 24 -12.07 -14.39 -12.39
C TRP A 24 -10.68 -14.58 -11.77
N LEU A 25 -10.16 -13.60 -11.02
CA LEU A 25 -8.86 -13.73 -10.36
C LEU A 25 -8.81 -14.97 -9.46
N GLY A 26 -9.90 -15.28 -8.76
CA GLY A 26 -10.05 -16.49 -7.95
C GLY A 26 -9.93 -17.78 -8.76
N SER A 27 -10.36 -17.79 -10.02
CA SER A 27 -10.20 -18.94 -10.93
C SER A 27 -8.77 -19.09 -11.47
N GLU A 28 -8.01 -18.00 -11.57
CA GLU A 28 -6.61 -18.05 -11.98
C GLU A 28 -5.70 -18.63 -10.88
N VAL A 29 -6.10 -18.49 -9.62
CA VAL A 29 -5.28 -18.88 -8.45
C VAL A 29 -5.81 -20.13 -7.72
N SER A 30 -6.95 -20.70 -8.15
CA SER A 30 -7.53 -21.89 -7.53
C SER A 30 -8.36 -22.71 -8.50
N ALA A 31 -8.49 -24.02 -8.23
CA ALA A 31 -9.35 -24.93 -9.00
C ALA A 31 -10.83 -24.93 -8.50
N GLU A 32 -11.22 -23.97 -7.66
CA GLU A 32 -12.55 -23.93 -7.06
C GLU A 32 -13.64 -23.56 -8.08
N LYS A 33 -14.75 -24.30 -8.04
CA LYS A 33 -15.88 -24.09 -8.97
C LYS A 33 -16.97 -23.20 -8.39
N ASP A 34 -17.04 -23.09 -7.07
CA ASP A 34 -17.99 -22.22 -6.39
C ASP A 34 -17.48 -20.76 -6.37
N ARG A 35 -18.36 -19.82 -6.71
CA ARG A 35 -18.05 -18.38 -6.78
C ARG A 35 -17.57 -17.83 -5.43
N ARG A 36 -18.22 -18.21 -4.33
CA ARG A 36 -17.84 -17.70 -3.00
C ARG A 36 -16.43 -18.17 -2.65
N LYS A 37 -16.11 -19.44 -2.91
CA LYS A 37 -14.77 -19.99 -2.68
C LYS A 37 -13.71 -19.34 -3.56
N ARG A 38 -13.98 -19.07 -4.84
CA ARG A 38 -13.06 -18.31 -5.70
C ARG A 38 -12.79 -16.91 -5.18
N LEU A 39 -13.81 -16.19 -4.72
CA LEU A 39 -13.63 -14.87 -4.10
C LEU A 39 -12.75 -14.94 -2.83
N VAL A 40 -12.88 -15.99 -2.03
CA VAL A 40 -11.99 -16.21 -0.87
C VAL A 40 -10.56 -16.50 -1.33
N ALA A 41 -10.37 -17.35 -2.33
CA ALA A 41 -9.06 -17.68 -2.88
C ALA A 41 -8.35 -16.44 -3.47
N ALA A 42 -9.08 -15.60 -4.21
CA ALA A 42 -8.58 -14.32 -4.71
C ALA A 42 -8.10 -13.42 -3.57
N GLY A 43 -8.92 -13.26 -2.51
CA GLY A 43 -8.54 -12.44 -1.35
C GLY A 43 -7.30 -12.96 -0.62
N GLN A 44 -7.15 -14.29 -0.49
CA GLN A 44 -5.96 -14.90 0.10
C GLN A 44 -4.72 -14.68 -0.77
N ALA A 45 -4.84 -14.84 -2.10
CA ALA A 45 -3.75 -14.60 -3.04
C ALA A 45 -3.30 -13.13 -3.04
N ILE A 46 -4.25 -12.19 -3.08
CA ILE A 46 -3.99 -10.75 -2.97
C ILE A 46 -3.23 -10.44 -1.68
N LYS A 47 -3.73 -10.93 -0.55
CA LYS A 47 -3.10 -10.68 0.76
C LYS A 47 -1.68 -11.24 0.83
N ALA A 48 -1.46 -12.46 0.34
CA ALA A 48 -0.12 -13.06 0.32
C ALA A 48 0.86 -12.26 -0.56
N HIS A 49 0.39 -11.83 -1.74
CA HIS A 49 1.19 -11.02 -2.66
C HIS A 49 1.54 -9.65 -2.08
N GLU A 50 0.54 -8.93 -1.55
CA GLU A 50 0.75 -7.64 -0.90
C GLU A 50 1.67 -7.74 0.32
N LYS A 51 1.57 -8.82 1.10
CA LYS A 51 2.49 -9.08 2.22
C LYS A 51 3.92 -9.25 1.73
N MET A 52 4.14 -10.03 0.68
CA MET A 52 5.47 -10.20 0.07
C MET A 52 6.05 -8.88 -0.42
N LEU A 53 5.24 -8.04 -1.08
CA LEU A 53 5.69 -6.72 -1.55
C LEU A 53 6.00 -5.75 -0.40
N SER A 54 5.15 -5.72 0.63
CA SER A 54 5.38 -4.93 1.84
C SER A 54 6.64 -5.39 2.58
N ASP A 55 6.92 -6.69 2.63
CA ASP A 55 8.14 -7.24 3.23
C ASP A 55 9.38 -6.82 2.44
N ILE A 56 9.36 -6.89 1.11
CA ILE A 56 10.45 -6.36 0.28
C ILE A 56 10.64 -4.87 0.55
N MET A 57 9.58 -4.09 0.62
CA MET A 57 9.68 -2.65 0.90
C MET A 57 10.33 -2.39 2.28
N LEU A 58 9.97 -3.16 3.30
CA LEU A 58 10.49 -3.01 4.66
C LEU A 58 11.94 -3.47 4.79
N TYR A 59 12.25 -4.67 4.29
CA TYR A 59 13.50 -5.40 4.58
C TYR A 59 14.46 -5.49 3.41
N GLY A 60 14.05 -4.97 2.25
CA GLY A 60 14.87 -5.00 1.05
C GLY A 60 14.73 -6.31 0.27
N LYS A 61 15.48 -6.39 -0.81
CA LYS A 61 15.58 -7.57 -1.67
C LYS A 61 16.91 -7.57 -2.39
N ASP A 62 17.54 -8.74 -2.46
CA ASP A 62 18.87 -8.94 -3.03
C ASP A 62 19.90 -8.00 -2.38
N ASN A 63 20.55 -7.13 -3.15
CA ASN A 63 21.53 -6.15 -2.64
C ASN A 63 20.92 -4.79 -2.28
N LEU A 64 19.59 -4.64 -2.37
CA LEU A 64 18.91 -3.38 -2.05
C LEU A 64 18.44 -3.39 -0.61
N LYS A 65 18.87 -2.39 0.15
CA LYS A 65 18.40 -2.10 1.50
C LYS A 65 16.90 -1.78 1.52
N GLY A 66 16.20 -2.31 2.52
CA GLY A 66 14.81 -1.95 2.80
C GLY A 66 14.69 -0.57 3.45
N VAL A 67 13.47 -0.04 3.52
CA VAL A 67 13.24 1.25 4.21
C VAL A 67 13.59 1.19 5.71
N SER A 68 13.64 0.00 6.30
CA SER A 68 14.07 -0.21 7.70
C SER A 68 15.57 0.05 7.93
N GLU A 69 16.37 -0.01 6.87
CA GLU A 69 17.82 0.14 6.92
C GLU A 69 18.29 1.52 6.43
N LEU A 70 17.36 2.38 6.00
CA LEU A 70 17.67 3.75 5.58
C LEU A 70 17.74 4.66 6.81
N GLU A 71 18.87 5.35 6.96
CA GLU A 71 19.08 6.25 8.09
C GLU A 71 18.05 7.38 8.12
N GLY A 72 17.51 7.66 9.30
CA GLY A 72 16.53 8.72 9.50
C GLY A 72 15.12 8.39 9.00
N VAL A 73 14.86 7.19 8.46
CA VAL A 73 13.50 6.74 8.14
C VAL A 73 12.78 6.28 9.40
N GLU A 74 11.58 6.81 9.62
CA GLU A 74 10.69 6.41 10.70
C GLU A 74 9.38 5.87 10.12
N ILE A 75 8.94 4.69 10.58
CA ILE A 75 7.83 3.93 10.00
C ILE A 75 6.64 3.90 10.96
N VAL A 76 5.46 4.25 10.46
CA VAL A 76 4.20 4.12 11.22
C VAL A 76 3.90 2.64 11.47
N GLY A 77 3.65 2.30 12.73
CA GLY A 77 3.36 0.94 13.17
C GLY A 77 4.58 0.03 13.28
N GLY A 78 5.81 0.55 13.15
CA GLY A 78 7.05 -0.20 13.35
C GLY A 78 7.30 -1.33 12.34
N LEU A 79 8.39 -2.09 12.57
CA LEU A 79 8.77 -3.23 11.74
C LEU A 79 7.99 -4.50 12.11
N ASP A 80 7.86 -4.75 13.42
CA ASP A 80 7.09 -5.88 13.94
C ASP A 80 5.59 -5.56 13.96
N ASN A 81 4.94 -5.79 12.81
CA ASN A 81 3.51 -5.63 12.66
C ASN A 81 2.92 -6.79 11.84
N PRO A 82 2.45 -7.87 12.50
CA PRO A 82 1.89 -9.03 11.81
C PRO A 82 0.55 -8.74 11.12
N ARG A 83 -0.07 -7.59 11.40
CA ARG A 83 -1.33 -7.14 10.79
C ARG A 83 -1.12 -6.09 9.68
N ARG A 84 0.12 -5.85 9.27
CA ARG A 84 0.42 -4.94 8.16
C ARG A 84 -0.16 -5.50 6.86
N GLU A 85 -1.00 -4.70 6.20
CA GLU A 85 -1.51 -4.97 4.86
C GLU A 85 -0.61 -4.29 3.81
N GLY A 86 -1.03 -4.23 2.53
CA GLY A 86 -0.25 -3.71 1.39
C GLY A 86 0.11 -2.22 1.42
N LEU A 87 0.65 -1.68 2.52
CA LEU A 87 1.14 -0.31 2.60
C LEU A 87 2.21 -0.11 3.68
N VAL A 88 3.05 0.89 3.45
CA VAL A 88 3.97 1.45 4.45
C VAL A 88 3.84 2.96 4.46
N SER A 89 3.55 3.50 5.64
CA SER A 89 3.63 4.93 5.90
C SER A 89 4.93 5.23 6.63
N LEU A 90 5.67 6.23 6.17
CA LEU A 90 6.96 6.61 6.71
C LEU A 90 7.21 8.11 6.63
N ARG A 91 8.19 8.60 7.37
CA ARG A 91 8.80 9.92 7.19
C ARG A 91 10.32 9.80 7.19
N VAL A 92 10.99 10.81 6.64
CA VAL A 92 12.45 10.94 6.67
C VAL A 92 12.79 12.14 7.56
N LYS A 93 13.60 11.94 8.60
CA LYS A 93 14.03 13.02 9.50
C LYS A 93 14.69 14.15 8.71
N GLY A 94 14.29 15.39 9.00
CA GLY A 94 14.84 16.57 8.34
C GLY A 94 14.33 16.81 6.91
N MET A 95 13.37 16.04 6.41
CA MET A 95 12.75 16.22 5.10
C MET A 95 11.24 16.31 5.24
N ALA A 96 10.61 17.33 4.65
CA ALA A 96 9.16 17.44 4.64
C ALA A 96 8.55 16.33 3.77
N SER A 97 7.41 15.75 4.18
CA SER A 97 6.77 14.68 3.41
C SER A 97 6.39 15.10 1.98
N ALA A 98 6.06 16.39 1.78
CA ALA A 98 5.77 16.93 0.45
C ALA A 98 7.01 16.93 -0.47
N ASP A 99 8.19 17.21 0.09
CA ASP A 99 9.45 17.20 -0.65
C ASP A 99 9.84 15.76 -1.02
N LEU A 100 9.66 14.81 -0.10
CA LEU A 100 9.87 13.39 -0.39
C LEU A 100 8.94 12.89 -1.51
N VAL A 101 7.66 13.25 -1.48
CA VAL A 101 6.71 12.91 -2.56
C VAL A 101 7.13 13.55 -3.89
N SER A 102 7.59 14.80 -3.86
CA SER A 102 8.10 15.48 -5.06
C SER A 102 9.32 14.76 -5.63
N ALA A 103 10.29 14.39 -4.79
CA ALA A 103 11.50 13.69 -5.21
C ALA A 103 11.17 12.28 -5.75
N LEU A 104 10.27 11.54 -5.12
CA LEU A 104 9.79 10.24 -5.64
C LEU A 104 9.13 10.38 -7.01
N ARG A 105 8.36 11.46 -7.23
CA ARG A 105 7.73 11.72 -8.53
C ARG A 105 8.77 11.92 -9.64
N ASP A 106 9.91 12.54 -9.35
CA ASP A 106 10.99 12.72 -10.33
C ASP A 106 11.65 11.38 -10.73
N HIS A 107 11.43 10.33 -9.93
CA HIS A 107 11.77 8.94 -10.23
C HIS A 107 10.59 8.11 -10.78
N ASN A 108 9.51 8.76 -11.25
CA ASN A 108 8.27 8.14 -11.72
C ASN A 108 7.53 7.29 -10.67
N ILE A 109 7.72 7.59 -9.38
CA ILE A 109 7.04 6.90 -8.29
C ILE A 109 5.94 7.80 -7.73
N ARG A 110 4.71 7.27 -7.65
CA ARG A 110 3.57 7.96 -7.07
C ARG A 110 3.39 7.52 -5.62
N ALA A 111 3.51 8.48 -4.70
CA ALA A 111 3.17 8.34 -3.30
C ALA A 111 2.33 9.55 -2.86
N HIS A 112 1.72 9.48 -1.68
CA HIS A 112 0.82 10.52 -1.20
C HIS A 112 1.18 10.96 0.22
N VAL A 113 1.09 12.26 0.48
CA VAL A 113 1.14 12.79 1.85
C VAL A 113 -0.17 12.46 2.57
N ARG A 114 -0.06 12.01 3.82
CA ARG A 114 -1.16 11.93 4.78
C ARG A 114 -0.88 12.97 5.86
N LYS A 115 -1.86 13.81 6.14
CA LYS A 115 -1.80 14.84 7.18
C LYS A 115 -2.57 14.39 8.40
N ASP A 116 -2.31 15.01 9.54
CA ASP A 116 -3.03 14.83 10.81
C ASP A 116 -4.47 15.40 10.78
N ASP A 117 -5.20 15.11 9.71
CA ASP A 117 -6.59 15.53 9.49
C ASP A 117 -7.62 14.56 10.09
N HIS A 118 -8.90 14.76 9.77
CA HIS A 118 -9.99 13.90 10.24
C HIS A 118 -9.81 12.41 9.93
N TYR A 119 -9.02 12.06 8.90
CA TYR A 119 -8.81 10.69 8.47
C TYR A 119 -7.57 10.03 9.09
N SER A 120 -6.56 10.81 9.50
CA SER A 120 -5.27 10.25 9.94
C SER A 120 -4.73 10.83 11.25
N GLY A 121 -5.34 11.88 11.81
CA GLY A 121 -4.89 12.54 13.03
C GLY A 121 -4.90 11.63 14.26
N ASN A 122 -5.84 10.69 14.34
CA ASN A 122 -5.88 9.68 15.40
C ASN A 122 -4.65 8.75 15.43
N ILE A 123 -3.89 8.65 14.33
CA ILE A 123 -2.63 7.91 14.27
C ILE A 123 -1.44 8.86 14.41
N LEU A 124 -1.45 10.00 13.71
CA LEU A 124 -0.29 10.89 13.61
C LEU A 124 -0.10 11.79 14.83
N THR A 125 -1.17 12.35 15.39
CA THR A 125 -1.09 13.25 16.54
C THR A 125 -0.50 12.59 17.79
N PRO A 126 -0.86 11.34 18.17
CA PRO A 126 -0.22 10.64 19.30
C PRO A 126 1.28 10.39 19.10
N MET A 127 1.74 10.31 17.84
CA MET A 127 3.16 10.17 17.51
C MET A 127 3.89 11.53 17.50
N GLY A 128 3.16 12.64 17.63
CA GLY A 128 3.69 14.00 17.48
C GLY A 128 4.04 14.35 16.02
N TRP A 129 3.36 13.72 15.05
CA TRP A 129 3.61 13.92 13.62
C TRP A 129 2.47 14.73 13.01
N THR A 130 2.80 15.72 12.18
CA THR A 130 1.82 16.49 11.41
C THR A 130 1.50 15.85 10.06
N ASP A 131 2.43 15.05 9.55
CA ASP A 131 2.28 14.34 8.28
C ASP A 131 3.21 13.12 8.18
N CYS A 132 2.94 12.29 7.17
CA CYS A 132 3.83 11.25 6.68
C CYS A 132 3.59 11.00 5.18
N VAL A 133 4.52 10.28 4.54
CA VAL A 133 4.32 9.74 3.19
C VAL A 133 3.73 8.35 3.31
N ARG A 134 2.63 8.08 2.59
CA ARG A 134 2.05 6.75 2.44
C ARG A 134 2.34 6.21 1.06
N ILE A 135 3.00 5.06 1.04
CA ILE A 135 3.21 4.23 -0.15
C ILE A 135 2.24 3.05 -0.03
N SER A 136 1.33 2.94 -1.01
CA SER A 136 0.29 1.91 -1.03
C SER A 136 0.51 1.00 -2.23
N LEU A 137 0.40 -0.29 -1.98
CA LEU A 137 0.50 -1.37 -2.94
C LEU A 137 -0.89 -1.95 -3.18
N CYS A 138 -1.07 -2.52 -4.36
CA CYS A 138 -2.20 -3.36 -4.73
C CYS A 138 -1.68 -4.66 -5.34
N HIS A 139 -2.58 -5.61 -5.57
CA HIS A 139 -2.25 -6.90 -6.17
C HIS A 139 -1.68 -6.85 -7.60
N TYR A 140 -1.79 -5.73 -8.30
CA TYR A 140 -1.17 -5.52 -9.61
C TYR A 140 0.28 -5.01 -9.53
N ASN A 141 0.75 -4.59 -8.35
CA ASN A 141 2.12 -4.14 -8.20
C ASN A 141 3.10 -5.31 -8.27
N THR A 142 4.36 -5.02 -8.59
CA THR A 142 5.39 -6.04 -8.77
C THR A 142 6.59 -5.83 -7.85
N SER A 143 7.35 -6.91 -7.61
CA SER A 143 8.61 -6.79 -6.87
C SER A 143 9.60 -5.85 -7.56
N ALA A 144 9.57 -5.76 -8.90
CA ALA A 144 10.42 -4.87 -9.68
C ALA A 144 10.10 -3.38 -9.42
N GLU A 145 8.82 -3.04 -9.28
CA GLU A 145 8.37 -1.70 -8.90
C GLU A 145 8.81 -1.35 -7.48
N VAL A 146 8.69 -2.29 -6.53
CA VAL A 146 9.17 -2.08 -5.15
C VAL A 146 10.69 -1.92 -5.11
N THR A 147 11.46 -2.68 -5.87
CA THR A 147 12.93 -2.49 -5.96
C THR A 147 13.32 -1.16 -6.62
N SER A 148 12.52 -0.69 -7.58
CA SER A 148 12.70 0.63 -8.19
C SER A 148 12.43 1.75 -7.18
N LEU A 149 11.39 1.60 -6.35
CA LEU A 149 11.10 2.46 -5.21
C LEU A 149 12.27 2.52 -4.22
N LEU A 150 12.79 1.37 -3.78
CA LEU A 150 13.91 1.32 -2.84
C LEU A 150 15.17 1.99 -3.40
N SER A 151 15.45 1.76 -4.69
CA SER A 151 16.57 2.40 -5.39
C SER A 151 16.43 3.91 -5.46
N ALA A 152 15.21 4.43 -5.62
CA ALA A 152 14.95 5.87 -5.58
C ALA A 152 15.10 6.42 -4.16
N LEU A 153 14.52 5.76 -3.16
CA LEU A 153 14.63 6.16 -1.76
C LEU A 153 16.08 6.22 -1.29
N ALA A 154 16.92 5.25 -1.64
CA ALA A 154 18.34 5.25 -1.32
C ALA A 154 19.12 6.42 -1.95
N LYS A 155 18.66 6.98 -3.08
CA LYS A 155 19.25 8.17 -3.70
C LYS A 155 18.76 9.47 -3.06
N ILE A 156 17.49 9.49 -2.64
CA ILE A 156 16.83 10.67 -2.05
C ILE A 156 17.27 10.87 -0.60
N VAL A 157 17.22 9.80 0.19
CA VAL A 157 17.69 9.74 1.56
C VAL A 157 19.20 9.57 1.48
N LYS A 158 19.92 10.69 1.38
CA LYS A 158 21.39 10.70 1.37
C LYS A 158 21.90 9.85 2.53
N GLN A 159 22.58 8.75 2.21
CA GLN A 159 23.42 8.03 3.17
C GLN A 159 24.67 8.85 3.47
#